data_AF-A0A952JTR4-F1
#
_entry.id   AF-A0A952JTR4-F1
#
_cell.length_a   1.000
_cell.length_b   1.000
_cell.length_c   1.000
_cell.angle_alpha   90.00
_cell.angle_beta   90.00
_cell.angle_gamma   90.00
#
_symmetry.space_group_name_H-M   'P 1'
#
loop_
_entity.id
_entity.type
_entity.pdbx_description
1 polymer ?
#
loop_
_entity_poly.entity_id
_entity_poly.type
_entity_poly.pdbx_seq_one_letter_code
_entity_poly.pdbx_strand_id
1 'polypeptide(L)'
;MKKIIFLILLCPLFSSAQNVLPRFQHDTLYTSGGYKIYKGQVLHLANGTSEAGYFKYIKFRQYRTDTYNLQNSIIEVDKLRRFKNSGQDDYSIMVFGKVTYKAGKQEDIEIIVFFDDAINADELTVPAEFKKQIVKIPATEIKEKAKPVETKTQEPSGDLKNLMVADEIKKLYDLYKQGALTKEEYEAQKKKLLERQ
;
A
#
# COMPACT_ATOMS: atom_id res chain seq x y z
N MET A 1 32.27 -34.72 -28.18
CA MET A 1 32.59 -33.85 -27.02
C MET A 1 32.45 -32.35 -27.30
N LYS A 2 32.87 -31.82 -28.46
CA LYS A 2 32.79 -30.37 -28.76
C LYS A 2 31.36 -29.77 -28.79
N LYS A 3 30.32 -30.56 -29.09
CA LYS A 3 28.92 -30.08 -29.15
C LYS A 3 28.25 -29.89 -27.78
N ILE A 4 28.75 -30.52 -26.71
CA ILE A 4 28.18 -30.40 -25.36
C ILE A 4 28.66 -29.12 -24.67
N ILE A 5 29.89 -28.67 -24.97
CA ILE A 5 30.47 -27.43 -24.43
C ILE A 5 29.65 -26.19 -24.87
N PHE A 6 29.11 -26.20 -26.08
CA PHE A 6 28.27 -25.10 -26.59
C PHE A 6 26.93 -24.98 -25.85
N LEU A 7 26.40 -26.09 -25.33
CA LEU A 7 25.14 -26.10 -24.56
C LEU A 7 25.33 -25.54 -23.14
N ILE A 8 26.50 -25.75 -22.53
CA ILE A 8 26.83 -25.24 -21.19
C ILE A 8 27.13 -23.73 -21.24
N LEU A 9 27.69 -23.23 -22.34
CA LEU A 9 27.95 -21.79 -22.56
C LEU A 9 26.68 -20.93 -22.68
N LEU A 10 25.51 -21.54 -22.96
CA LEU A 10 24.20 -20.87 -23.00
C LEU A 10 23.47 -20.87 -21.65
N CYS A 11 23.95 -21.64 -20.67
CA CYS A 11 23.33 -21.76 -19.34
C CYS A 11 23.28 -20.45 -18.51
N PRO A 12 24.26 -19.52 -18.57
CA PRO A 12 24.17 -18.28 -17.80
C PRO A 12 23.07 -17.32 -18.28
N LEU A 13 22.52 -17.51 -19.49
CA LEU A 13 21.41 -16.68 -20.00
C LEU A 13 20.06 -16.98 -19.32
N PHE A 14 19.93 -18.13 -18.64
CA PHE A 14 18.70 -18.52 -17.94
C PHE A 14 18.73 -18.21 -16.43
N SER A 15 19.83 -17.65 -15.89
CA SER A 15 19.96 -17.41 -14.44
C SER A 15 19.34 -16.12 -13.93
N SER A 16 18.79 -15.26 -14.79
CA SER A 16 18.39 -13.90 -14.41
C SER A 16 16.90 -13.62 -14.69
N ALA A 17 15.98 -14.36 -14.04
CA ALA A 17 14.55 -14.00 -14.09
C ALA A 17 13.67 -14.67 -13.00
N GLN A 18 14.23 -15.27 -11.95
CA GLN A 18 13.38 -15.84 -10.90
C GLN A 18 12.85 -14.68 -10.05
N ASN A 19 11.57 -14.35 -10.23
CA ASN A 19 10.83 -13.47 -9.33
C ASN A 19 10.96 -14.04 -7.92
N VAL A 20 11.74 -13.36 -7.08
CA VAL A 20 11.96 -13.79 -5.71
C VAL A 20 10.67 -13.54 -4.95
N LEU A 21 10.02 -14.60 -4.50
CA LEU A 21 8.86 -14.44 -3.62
C LEU A 21 9.31 -13.86 -2.28
N PRO A 22 8.52 -12.96 -1.69
CA PRO A 22 8.83 -12.45 -0.37
C PRO A 22 8.87 -13.55 0.69
N ARG A 23 9.77 -13.41 1.65
CA ARG A 23 9.94 -14.39 2.73
C ARG A 23 10.41 -13.74 4.01
N PHE A 24 10.05 -14.33 5.14
CA PHE A 24 10.51 -13.91 6.47
C PHE A 24 11.31 -15.03 7.11
N GLN A 25 12.61 -14.81 7.33
CA GLN A 25 13.56 -15.80 7.84
C GLN A 25 14.59 -15.11 8.74
N HIS A 26 14.94 -15.71 9.88
CA HIS A 26 15.96 -15.20 10.81
C HIS A 26 15.73 -13.72 11.19
N ASP A 27 14.50 -13.37 11.59
CA ASP A 27 14.09 -12.00 11.94
C ASP A 27 14.32 -10.94 10.84
N THR A 28 14.49 -11.39 9.59
CA THR A 28 14.67 -10.55 8.41
C THR A 28 13.57 -10.85 7.39
N LEU A 29 12.88 -9.79 6.95
CA LEU A 29 12.01 -9.83 5.80
C LEU A 29 12.83 -9.58 4.54
N TYR A 30 12.62 -10.40 3.51
CA TYR A 30 13.13 -10.22 2.16
C TYR A 30 11.94 -9.89 1.26
N THR A 31 11.95 -8.72 0.64
CA THR A 31 10.92 -8.30 -0.32
C THR A 31 11.18 -8.93 -1.68
N SER A 32 10.20 -8.85 -2.58
CA SER A 32 10.39 -9.43 -3.92
C SER A 32 11.39 -8.65 -4.79
N GLY A 33 11.56 -7.35 -4.52
CA GLY A 33 12.63 -6.53 -5.09
C GLY A 33 14.02 -6.80 -4.50
N GLY A 34 14.14 -7.72 -3.53
CA GLY A 34 15.40 -8.02 -2.86
C GLY A 34 15.78 -7.06 -1.72
N TYR A 35 14.92 -6.09 -1.40
CA TYR A 35 15.10 -5.25 -0.22
C TYR A 35 14.96 -6.09 1.05
N LYS A 36 15.70 -5.71 2.09
CA LYS A 36 15.66 -6.39 3.38
C LYS A 36 15.11 -5.44 4.43
N ILE A 37 14.26 -5.96 5.32
CA ILE A 37 13.81 -5.28 6.54
C ILE A 37 14.20 -6.13 7.74
N TYR A 38 14.96 -5.58 8.68
CA TYR A 38 15.44 -6.30 9.89
C TYR A 38 15.48 -5.38 11.11
N LYS A 39 15.70 -5.97 12.30
CA LYS A 39 15.82 -5.23 13.56
C LYS A 39 16.98 -4.22 13.51
N GLY A 40 16.73 -2.99 13.98
CA GLY A 40 17.67 -1.86 13.98
C GLY A 40 17.69 -1.08 12.67
N GLN A 41 16.99 -1.55 11.63
CA GLN A 41 16.87 -0.81 10.38
C GLN A 41 15.95 0.39 10.54
N VAL A 42 16.32 1.49 9.90
CA VAL A 42 15.48 2.69 9.80
C VAL A 42 14.67 2.64 8.51
N LEU A 43 13.35 2.60 8.66
CA LEU A 43 12.39 2.69 7.57
C LEU A 43 11.99 4.15 7.37
N HIS A 44 12.15 4.65 6.15
CA HIS A 44 11.76 6.01 5.81
C HIS A 44 10.36 6.01 5.21
N LEU A 45 9.39 6.57 5.92
CA LEU A 45 8.05 6.76 5.38
C LEU A 45 8.08 7.91 4.38
N ALA A 46 7.31 7.80 3.31
CA ALA A 46 7.09 8.87 2.34
C ALA A 46 5.71 9.53 2.60
N ASN A 47 5.09 10.05 1.55
CA ASN A 47 3.74 10.59 1.64
C ASN A 47 2.71 9.45 1.47
N GLY A 48 1.55 9.60 2.10
CA GLY A 48 0.45 8.65 1.89
C GLY A 48 -0.15 8.80 0.49
N THR A 49 -0.54 7.69 -0.13
CA THR A 49 -0.98 7.65 -1.54
C THR A 49 -2.49 7.67 -1.72
N SER A 50 -3.27 7.78 -0.64
CA SER A 50 -4.71 8.03 -0.75
C SER A 50 -5.00 9.46 -1.20
N GLU A 51 -6.21 9.70 -1.72
CA GLU A 51 -6.64 11.04 -2.15
C GLU A 51 -6.57 12.08 -1.02
N ALA A 52 -6.71 11.63 0.23
CA ALA A 52 -6.60 12.46 1.43
C ALA A 52 -5.19 12.45 2.06
N GLY A 53 -4.19 11.86 1.39
CA GLY A 53 -2.80 11.79 1.87
C GLY A 53 -2.54 10.75 2.97
N TYR A 54 -3.47 9.82 3.19
CA TYR A 54 -3.25 8.69 4.10
C TYR A 54 -2.50 7.54 3.42
N PHE A 55 -1.80 6.75 4.22
CA PHE A 55 -1.15 5.52 3.76
C PHE A 55 -2.20 4.45 3.43
N LYS A 56 -2.12 3.88 2.22
CA LYS A 56 -2.94 2.76 1.76
C LYS A 56 -2.35 1.41 2.18
N TYR A 57 -1.02 1.30 2.12
CA TYR A 57 -0.28 0.05 2.27
C TYR A 57 0.47 -0.04 3.61
N ILE A 58 0.36 1.00 4.44
CA ILE A 58 0.86 1.01 5.82
C ILE A 58 -0.33 1.28 6.74
N LYS A 59 -0.77 0.25 7.47
CA LYS A 59 -1.93 0.30 8.36
C LYS A 59 -1.48 0.40 9.83
N PHE A 60 -2.11 1.28 10.59
CA PHE A 60 -1.77 1.53 11.99
C PHE A 60 -2.80 0.83 12.88
N ARG A 61 -2.35 0.06 13.88
CA ARG A 61 -3.26 -0.75 14.72
C ARG A 61 -4.02 0.05 15.78
N GLN A 62 -3.46 1.16 16.23
CA GLN A 62 -4.16 2.08 17.12
C GLN A 62 -5.22 2.84 16.29
N TYR A 63 -6.32 3.27 16.91
CA TYR A 63 -7.34 4.15 16.30
C TYR A 63 -6.79 5.55 15.98
N ARG A 64 -5.59 5.62 15.38
CA ARG A 64 -4.96 6.82 14.88
C ARG A 64 -5.68 7.25 13.64
N THR A 65 -6.40 8.35 13.78
CA THR A 65 -7.03 9.05 12.67
C THR A 65 -6.07 10.06 12.04
N ASP A 66 -4.91 10.32 12.66
CA ASP A 66 -3.96 11.36 12.31
C ASP A 66 -2.70 10.82 11.60
N THR A 67 -2.81 9.70 10.87
CA THR A 67 -1.68 9.05 10.21
C THR A 67 -1.02 9.92 9.13
N TYR A 68 -1.69 10.98 8.67
CA TYR A 68 -1.11 12.05 7.86
C TYR A 68 0.13 12.70 8.53
N ASN A 69 0.16 12.82 9.86
CA ASN A 69 1.29 13.41 10.58
C ASN A 69 2.56 12.55 10.52
N LEU A 70 2.45 11.30 10.07
CA LEU A 70 3.57 10.36 9.94
C LEU A 70 4.26 10.46 8.59
N GLN A 71 3.80 11.32 7.68
CA GLN A 71 4.46 11.53 6.40
C GLN A 71 5.89 12.04 6.57
N ASN A 72 6.84 11.44 5.87
CA ASN A 72 8.28 11.71 6.00
C ASN A 72 8.82 11.57 7.43
N SER A 73 8.19 10.72 8.23
CA SER A 73 8.77 10.23 9.50
C SER A 73 9.67 9.03 9.25
N ILE A 74 10.45 8.66 10.25
CA ILE A 74 11.29 7.46 10.23
C ILE A 74 10.85 6.48 11.31
N ILE A 75 10.95 5.19 11.05
CA ILE A 75 10.66 4.14 12.02
C ILE A 75 11.91 3.29 12.19
N GLU A 76 12.47 3.27 13.40
CA GLU A 76 13.49 2.31 13.78
C GLU A 76 12.81 0.99 14.17
N VAL A 77 13.11 -0.08 13.42
CA VAL A 77 12.49 -1.40 13.62
C VAL A 77 13.05 -2.06 14.87
N ASP A 78 12.21 -2.34 15.87
CA ASP A 78 12.60 -3.19 17.00
C ASP A 78 12.29 -4.66 16.71
N LYS A 79 11.11 -4.94 16.13
CA LYS A 79 10.67 -6.32 15.91
C LYS A 79 9.75 -6.47 14.72
N LEU A 80 9.88 -7.62 14.05
CA LEU A 80 9.01 -8.07 12.97
C LEU A 80 8.21 -9.31 13.42
N ARG A 81 6.91 -9.36 13.12
CA ARG A 81 6.06 -10.52 13.44
C ARG A 81 4.97 -10.71 12.39
N ARG A 82 4.27 -11.85 12.48
CA ARG A 82 3.01 -12.12 11.75
C ARG A 82 3.13 -11.87 10.24
N PHE A 83 4.22 -12.34 9.64
CA PHE A 83 4.33 -12.41 8.18
C PHE A 83 3.16 -13.24 7.64
N LYS A 84 2.43 -12.71 6.68
CA LYS A 84 1.24 -13.31 6.10
C LYS A 84 1.27 -13.17 4.58
N ASN A 85 0.71 -14.17 3.92
CA ASN A 85 0.29 -14.14 2.54
C ASN A 85 -1.25 -14.27 2.54
N SER A 86 -1.95 -13.27 2.02
CA SER A 86 -3.42 -13.24 1.96
C SER A 86 -3.98 -13.51 0.56
N GLY A 87 -3.13 -13.76 -0.44
CA GLY A 87 -3.56 -13.94 -1.83
C GLY A 87 -2.41 -13.76 -2.83
N GLN A 88 -2.76 -13.61 -4.10
CA GLN A 88 -1.74 -13.37 -5.14
C GLN A 88 -1.04 -12.03 -4.88
N ASP A 89 0.25 -12.10 -4.55
CA ASP A 89 1.13 -10.96 -4.27
C ASP A 89 0.75 -10.08 -3.06
N ASP A 90 -0.21 -10.51 -2.24
CA ASP A 90 -0.63 -9.79 -1.03
C ASP A 90 0.15 -10.30 0.20
N TYR A 91 1.38 -9.80 0.34
CA TYR A 91 2.24 -10.10 1.47
C TYR A 91 2.29 -8.95 2.47
N SER A 92 2.08 -9.26 3.75
CA SER A 92 2.16 -8.28 4.83
C SER A 92 2.99 -8.77 6.00
N ILE A 93 3.56 -7.83 6.75
CA ILE A 93 4.23 -8.09 8.01
C ILE A 93 3.84 -7.04 9.04
N MET A 94 3.85 -7.43 10.31
CA MET A 94 3.70 -6.51 11.42
C MET A 94 5.06 -6.00 11.88
N VAL A 95 5.22 -4.68 11.94
CA VAL A 95 6.43 -3.99 12.37
C VAL A 95 6.15 -3.28 13.68
N PHE A 96 6.98 -3.57 14.68
CA PHE A 96 7.07 -2.84 15.94
C PHE A 96 8.33 -2.00 15.92
N GLY A 97 8.25 -0.77 16.37
CA GLY A 97 9.41 0.12 16.38
C GLY A 97 9.15 1.44 17.08
N LYS A 98 10.13 2.33 16.99
CA LYS A 98 10.02 3.73 17.43
C LYS A 98 9.90 4.62 16.22
N VAL A 99 8.82 5.38 16.13
CA VAL A 99 8.70 6.42 15.11
C VAL A 99 9.31 7.72 15.61
N THR A 100 10.06 8.40 14.75
CA THR A 100 10.51 9.79 14.97
C THR A 100 9.81 10.69 13.96
N TYR A 101 9.00 11.62 14.47
CA TYR A 101 8.28 12.61 13.67
C TYR A 101 9.22 13.68 13.11
N LYS A 102 8.76 14.41 12.08
CA LYS A 102 9.44 15.64 11.59
C LYS A 102 9.75 16.64 12.72
N ALA A 103 8.86 16.74 13.70
CA ALA A 103 9.01 17.61 14.87
C ALA A 103 9.98 17.05 15.95
N GLY A 104 10.61 15.89 15.71
CA GLY A 104 11.54 15.25 16.64
C GLY A 104 10.90 14.45 17.78
N LYS A 105 9.57 14.52 17.95
CA LYS A 105 8.84 13.66 18.89
C LYS A 105 9.10 12.18 18.56
N GLN A 106 9.25 11.36 19.59
CA GLN A 106 9.37 9.91 19.46
C GLN A 106 8.28 9.18 20.23
N GLU A 107 7.85 8.03 19.71
CA GLU A 107 6.92 7.13 20.38
C GLU A 107 6.98 5.72 19.79
N ASP A 108 6.51 4.75 20.57
CA ASP A 108 6.40 3.37 20.11
C ASP A 108 5.20 3.22 19.16
N ILE A 109 5.39 2.43 18.10
CA ILE A 109 4.39 2.22 17.06
C ILE A 109 4.29 0.75 16.66
N GLU A 110 3.07 0.33 16.33
CA GLU A 110 2.76 -0.97 15.74
C GLU A 110 2.00 -0.75 14.43
N ILE A 111 2.60 -1.23 13.33
CA ILE A 111 2.05 -1.08 11.98
C ILE A 111 2.01 -2.42 11.26
N ILE A 112 1.08 -2.54 10.32
CA ILE A 112 1.01 -3.62 9.34
C ILE A 112 1.44 -3.03 7.99
N VAL A 113 2.48 -3.60 7.40
CA VAL A 113 3.07 -3.10 6.15
C VAL A 113 2.86 -4.13 5.05
N PHE A 114 2.22 -3.71 3.96
CA PHE A 114 2.16 -4.42 2.69
C PHE A 114 3.37 -3.97 1.87
N PHE A 115 4.54 -4.55 2.15
CA PHE A 115 5.85 -3.93 1.84
C PHE A 115 6.13 -3.78 0.35
N ASP A 116 5.76 -4.74 -0.49
CA ASP A 116 5.98 -4.65 -1.93
C ASP A 116 5.12 -3.51 -2.51
N ASP A 117 3.86 -3.42 -2.12
CA ASP A 117 2.96 -2.35 -2.56
C ASP A 117 3.38 -0.99 -1.99
N ALA A 118 3.76 -0.93 -0.71
CA ALA A 118 4.25 0.30 -0.09
C ALA A 118 5.52 0.82 -0.77
N ILE A 119 6.43 -0.06 -1.20
CA ILE A 119 7.63 0.30 -1.97
C ILE A 119 7.24 0.80 -3.37
N ASN A 120 6.38 0.06 -4.07
CA ASN A 120 6.01 0.38 -5.46
C ASN A 120 5.14 1.64 -5.57
N ALA A 121 4.34 1.91 -4.53
CA ALA A 121 3.50 3.10 -4.43
C ALA A 121 4.23 4.32 -3.84
N ASP A 122 5.52 4.19 -3.52
CA ASP A 122 6.31 5.26 -2.88
C ASP A 122 5.73 5.71 -1.53
N GLU A 123 5.15 4.81 -0.74
CA GLU A 123 4.81 5.04 0.67
C GLU A 123 5.97 4.69 1.61
N LEU A 124 6.83 3.77 1.19
CA LEU A 124 8.09 3.43 1.84
C LEU A 124 9.24 3.81 0.91
N THR A 125 10.12 4.69 1.39
CA THR A 125 11.28 5.14 0.61
C THR A 125 12.37 4.08 0.64
N VAL A 126 12.67 3.52 -0.53
CA VAL A 126 13.78 2.58 -0.74
C VAL A 126 14.60 2.98 -1.96
N PRO A 127 15.88 2.58 -2.05
CA PRO A 127 16.69 2.79 -3.24
C PRO A 127 16.03 2.24 -4.51
N ALA A 128 16.25 2.92 -5.63
CA ALA A 128 15.54 2.64 -6.89
C ALA A 128 15.78 1.22 -7.40
N GLU A 129 16.94 0.61 -7.12
CA GLU A 129 17.25 -0.77 -7.51
C GLU A 129 16.31 -1.82 -6.88
N PHE A 130 15.65 -1.49 -5.78
CA PHE A 130 14.75 -2.41 -5.08
C PHE A 130 13.27 -2.21 -5.41
N LYS A 131 12.93 -1.18 -6.18
CA LYS A 131 11.58 -1.03 -6.72
C LYS A 131 11.39 -2.07 -7.81
N LYS A 132 10.25 -2.78 -7.85
CA LYS A 132 9.99 -3.71 -8.95
C LYS A 132 10.09 -2.92 -10.26
N GLN A 133 11.02 -3.29 -11.12
CA GLN A 133 11.00 -2.80 -12.49
C GLN A 133 9.77 -3.42 -13.14
N ILE A 134 8.69 -2.64 -13.22
CA ILE A 134 7.58 -2.99 -14.10
C ILE A 134 8.20 -3.00 -15.49
N VAL A 135 8.53 -4.19 -15.99
CA VAL A 135 8.85 -4.36 -17.40
C VAL A 135 7.60 -3.91 -18.13
N LYS A 136 7.62 -2.68 -18.65
CA LYS A 136 6.61 -2.16 -19.57
C LYS A 136 6.73 -3.01 -20.81
N ILE A 137 6.06 -4.16 -20.86
CA ILE A 137 5.85 -4.89 -22.10
C ILE A 137 5.06 -3.91 -22.98
N PRO A 138 5.61 -3.43 -24.11
CA PRO A 138 4.86 -2.57 -25.01
C PRO A 138 3.59 -3.33 -25.42
N ALA A 139 2.44 -2.68 -25.23
CA ALA A 139 1.14 -3.20 -25.59
C ALA A 139 1.01 -3.27 -27.11
N THR A 140 1.65 -4.27 -27.71
CA THR A 140 1.48 -4.60 -29.12
C THR A 140 1.41 -6.11 -29.24
N GLU A 141 0.22 -6.58 -29.63
CA GLU A 141 -0.09 -7.93 -30.10
C GLU A 141 -0.17 -9.06 -29.06
N ILE A 142 -1.31 -9.13 -28.37
CA ILE A 142 -2.03 -10.40 -28.22
C ILE A 142 -3.49 -10.16 -28.64
N LYS A 143 -3.76 -10.24 -29.94
CA LYS A 143 -5.10 -10.58 -30.42
C LYS A 143 -5.23 -12.10 -30.35
N GLU A 144 -5.69 -12.63 -29.22
CA GLU A 144 -6.26 -13.97 -29.23
C GLU A 144 -7.51 -14.04 -28.37
N LYS A 145 -8.53 -14.64 -28.97
CA LYS A 145 -9.94 -14.63 -28.58
C LYS A 145 -10.14 -15.35 -27.25
N ALA A 146 -10.73 -14.65 -26.27
CA ALA A 146 -11.42 -15.29 -25.15
C ALA A 146 -12.90 -14.83 -25.15
N LYS A 147 -13.79 -15.82 -25.10
CA LYS A 147 -15.27 -15.69 -25.08
C LYS A 147 -15.75 -14.91 -23.84
N PRO A 148 -16.92 -14.24 -23.90
CA PRO A 148 -17.46 -13.49 -22.77
C PRO A 148 -17.91 -14.45 -21.67
N VAL A 149 -17.39 -14.27 -20.45
CA VAL A 149 -17.98 -14.82 -19.23
C VAL A 149 -18.75 -13.71 -18.56
N GLU A 150 -20.03 -13.98 -18.33
CA GLU A 150 -21.05 -13.07 -17.81
C GLU A 150 -20.66 -12.49 -16.44
N THR A 151 -20.64 -11.17 -16.39
CA THR A 151 -20.55 -10.37 -15.18
C THR A 151 -21.80 -10.55 -14.34
N LYS A 152 -21.70 -11.23 -13.20
CA LYS A 152 -22.68 -11.10 -12.11
C LYS A 152 -22.30 -9.89 -11.26
N THR A 153 -23.01 -8.79 -11.50
CA THR A 153 -23.11 -7.61 -10.64
C THR A 153 -23.51 -8.06 -9.22
N GLN A 154 -22.66 -7.80 -8.24
CA GLN A 154 -23.05 -7.81 -6.83
C GLN A 154 -23.10 -6.36 -6.34
N GLU A 155 -24.27 -5.95 -5.89
CA GLU A 155 -24.51 -4.63 -5.32
C GLU A 155 -23.66 -4.40 -4.06
N PRO A 156 -23.14 -3.18 -3.83
CA PRO A 156 -22.46 -2.85 -2.60
C PRO A 156 -23.45 -2.90 -1.44
N SER A 157 -23.15 -3.75 -0.46
CA SER A 157 -23.85 -3.93 0.82
C SER A 157 -24.17 -2.58 1.48
N GLY A 158 -25.39 -2.44 2.02
CA GLY A 158 -25.93 -1.18 2.57
C GLY A 158 -25.06 -0.47 3.62
N ASP A 159 -24.19 -1.20 4.32
CA ASP A 159 -23.28 -0.63 5.32
C ASP A 159 -22.19 0.29 4.71
N LEU A 160 -21.76 0.01 3.48
CA LEU A 160 -20.80 0.87 2.75
C LEU A 160 -21.46 2.17 2.28
N LYS A 161 -22.74 2.12 1.87
CA LYS A 161 -23.49 3.32 1.44
C LYS A 161 -23.70 4.27 2.61
N ASN A 162 -24.00 3.74 3.80
CA ASN A 162 -24.19 4.53 5.01
C ASN A 162 -22.89 5.21 5.48
N LEU A 163 -21.74 4.52 5.36
CA LEU A 163 -20.43 5.10 5.65
C LEU A 163 -20.08 6.24 4.68
N MET A 164 -20.36 6.07 3.38
CA MET A 164 -20.12 7.11 2.37
C MET A 164 -20.99 8.36 2.61
N VAL A 165 -22.26 8.19 2.96
CA VAL A 165 -23.17 9.31 3.27
C VAL A 165 -22.72 10.07 4.53
N ALA A 166 -22.25 9.36 5.56
CA ALA A 166 -21.75 10.00 6.77
C ALA A 166 -20.50 10.86 6.51
N ASP A 167 -19.58 10.38 5.66
CA ASP A 167 -18.38 11.11 5.27
C ASP A 167 -18.70 12.34 4.40
N GLU A 168 -19.69 12.25 3.52
CA GLU A 168 -20.17 13.38 2.71
C GLU A 168 -20.82 14.47 3.59
N ILE A 169 -21.63 14.09 4.58
CA ILE A 169 -22.22 15.05 5.54
C ILE A 169 -21.12 15.75 6.37
N LYS A 170 -20.05 15.04 6.74
CA LYS A 170 -18.93 15.61 7.48
C LYS A 170 -18.17 16.66 6.65
N LYS A 171 -17.89 16.37 5.38
CA LYS A 171 -17.29 17.34 4.44
C LYS A 171 -18.17 18.58 4.26
N LEU A 172 -19.49 18.39 4.18
CA LEU A 172 -20.45 19.49 4.09
C LEU A 172 -20.44 20.38 5.33
N TYR A 173 -20.29 19.78 6.52
CA TYR A 173 -20.17 20.50 7.77
C TYR A 173 -18.87 21.30 7.87
N ASP A 174 -17.76 20.75 7.38
CA ASP A 174 -16.47 21.43 7.37
C ASP A 174 -16.49 22.65 6.43
N LEU A 175 -17.16 22.55 5.27
CA LEU A 175 -17.37 23.68 4.35
C LEU A 175 -18.26 24.78 4.96
N TYR A 176 -19.30 24.42 5.69
CA TYR A 176 -20.10 25.37 6.46
C TYR A 176 -19.27 26.06 7.56
N LYS A 177 -18.43 25.30 8.28
CA LYS A 177 -17.55 25.85 9.31
C LYS A 177 -16.49 26.80 8.77
N GLN A 178 -16.03 26.56 7.54
CA GLN A 178 -15.11 27.44 6.83
C GLN A 178 -15.81 28.67 6.23
N GLY A 179 -17.14 28.81 6.38
CA GLY A 179 -17.91 29.92 5.83
C GLY A 179 -18.07 29.88 4.31
N ALA A 180 -17.71 28.76 3.67
CA ALA A 180 -17.84 28.55 2.23
C ALA A 180 -19.28 28.24 1.80
N LEU A 181 -20.15 27.87 2.75
CA LEU A 181 -21.58 27.61 2.56
C LEU A 181 -22.39 28.37 3.60
N THR A 182 -23.56 28.85 3.20
CA THR A 182 -24.55 29.39 4.14
C THR A 182 -25.25 28.26 4.89
N LYS A 183 -25.84 28.58 6.05
CA LYS A 183 -26.58 27.59 6.87
C LYS A 183 -27.74 26.95 6.10
N GLU A 184 -28.38 27.71 5.22
CA GLU A 184 -29.52 27.26 4.40
C GLU A 184 -29.08 26.26 3.32
N GLU A 185 -27.95 26.52 2.67
CA GLU A 185 -27.37 25.60 1.67
C GLU A 185 -26.87 24.30 2.30
N TYR A 186 -26.27 24.40 3.51
CA TYR A 186 -25.84 23.22 4.27
C TYR A 186 -27.01 22.29 4.62
N GLU A 187 -28.10 22.83 5.18
CA GLU A 187 -29.27 22.03 5.56
C GLU A 187 -29.97 21.42 4.33
N ALA A 188 -30.06 22.16 3.22
CA ALA A 188 -30.65 21.66 1.97
C ALA A 188 -29.87 20.47 1.38
N GLN A 189 -28.54 20.56 1.35
CA GLN A 189 -27.70 19.48 0.81
C GLN A 189 -27.62 18.28 1.77
N LYS A 190 -27.55 18.52 3.08
CA LYS A 190 -27.60 17.46 4.10
C LYS A 190 -28.88 16.62 3.99
N LYS A 191 -30.04 17.26 3.79
CA LYS A 191 -31.31 16.57 3.62
C LYS A 191 -31.31 15.67 2.37
N LYS A 192 -30.77 16.18 1.26
CA LYS A 192 -30.65 15.43 0.00
C LYS A 192 -29.74 14.19 0.11
N LEU A 193 -28.70 14.27 0.94
CA LEU A 193 -27.79 13.15 1.20
C LEU A 193 -28.42 12.08 2.10
N LEU A 194 -29.22 12.49 3.09
CA LEU A 194 -29.96 11.57 3.96
C LEU A 194 -31.10 10.85 3.22
N GLU A 195 -31.75 11.48 2.24
CA GLU A 195 -32.76 10.85 1.38
C GLU A 195 -32.16 9.82 0.38
N ARG A 196 -30.83 9.76 0.26
CA ARG A 196 -30.11 8.82 -0.62
C ARG A 196 -29.73 7.51 0.08
N GLN A 197 -30.00 7.40 1.39
CA GLN A 197 -29.95 6.15 2.16
C GLN A 197 -31.19 5.30 1.90
#